data_AF-A0A7X7J5A5-F1
#
_entry.id   AF-A0A7X7J5A5-F1
#
_cell.length_a   1.000
_cell.length_b   1.000
_cell.length_c   1.000
_cell.angle_alpha   90.00
_cell.angle_beta   90.00
_cell.angle_gamma   90.00
#
_symmetry.space_group_name_H-M   'P 1'
#
loop_
_entity.id
_entity.type
_entity.pdbx_description
1 polymer ?
#
loop_
_entity_poly.entity_id
_entity_poly.type
_entity_poly.pdbx_seq_one_letter_code
_entity_poly.pdbx_strand_id
1 'polypeptide(L)'
;IQSRRRKHGNWKENPSAGSFFRNVLSSSKAGERQAAGWFLEQAGAKTMSVGGAFTLPQHANIITHDGTASAQDVLEMSRRMAKAVKDMFGIALEREVRLLGPFSDGEEGQHAGFW
;
A
#
# COMPACT_ATOMS: atom_id res chain seq x y z
N ILE A 1 -20.52 1.64 12.27
CA ILE A 1 -20.70 1.60 10.79
C ILE A 1 -20.32 2.92 10.12
N GLN A 2 -20.68 4.10 10.66
CA GLN A 2 -20.40 5.40 10.03
C GLN A 2 -18.89 5.76 9.89
N SER A 3 -18.02 5.38 10.83
CA SER A 3 -16.59 5.76 10.82
C SER A 3 -15.76 5.11 9.71
N ARG A 4 -16.13 3.90 9.26
CA ARG A 4 -15.44 3.18 8.18
C ARG A 4 -15.69 3.81 6.82
N ARG A 5 -16.95 4.20 6.56
CA ARG A 5 -17.38 4.80 5.29
C ARG A 5 -16.63 6.10 4.96
N ARG A 6 -16.31 6.90 5.99
CA ARG A 6 -15.52 8.13 5.83
C ARG A 6 -14.06 7.88 5.47
N LYS A 7 -13.48 6.76 5.92
CA LYS A 7 -12.05 6.47 5.74
C LYS A 7 -11.74 5.68 4.47
N HIS A 8 -12.65 4.82 4.03
CA HIS A 8 -12.40 3.87 2.92
C HIS A 8 -13.12 4.28 1.63
N GLY A 9 -13.86 5.40 1.66
CA GLY A 9 -14.72 5.82 0.55
C GLY A 9 -15.82 4.81 0.23
N ASN A 10 -16.54 5.07 -0.85
CA ASN A 10 -17.45 4.12 -1.48
C ASN A 10 -16.67 3.31 -2.53
N TRP A 11 -16.65 1.98 -2.42
CA TRP A 11 -15.92 1.12 -3.37
C TRP A 11 -16.44 1.24 -4.82
N LYS A 12 -17.70 1.67 -5.00
CA LYS A 12 -18.28 1.95 -6.32
C LYS A 12 -17.71 3.21 -6.97
N GLU A 13 -17.23 4.15 -6.15
CA GLU A 13 -16.66 5.42 -6.60
C GLU A 13 -15.12 5.35 -6.63
N ASN A 14 -14.53 4.59 -5.70
CA ASN A 14 -13.08 4.41 -5.54
C ASN A 14 -12.76 2.92 -5.38
N PRO A 15 -12.69 2.15 -6.48
CA PRO A 15 -12.35 0.73 -6.41
C PRO A 15 -10.94 0.55 -5.81
N SER A 16 -10.81 -0.37 -4.86
CA SER A 16 -9.54 -0.67 -4.22
C SER A 16 -9.52 -2.10 -3.66
N ALA A 17 -8.31 -2.60 -3.38
CA ALA A 17 -8.10 -3.88 -2.70
C ALA A 17 -8.05 -3.74 -1.16
N GLY A 18 -8.51 -2.61 -0.61
CA GLY A 18 -8.40 -2.31 0.82
C GLY A 18 -7.00 -1.83 1.21
N SER A 19 -6.57 -2.17 2.43
CA SER A 19 -5.23 -1.86 2.92
C SER A 19 -4.18 -2.60 2.09
N PHE A 20 -3.25 -1.85 1.48
CA PHE A 20 -2.24 -2.44 0.61
C PHE A 20 -1.09 -3.08 1.39
N PHE A 21 -0.74 -2.51 2.54
CA PHE A 21 0.32 -2.98 3.43
C PHE A 21 -0.21 -3.41 4.79
N ARG A 22 0.43 -4.43 5.36
CA ARG A 22 0.18 -4.87 6.74
C ARG A 22 0.71 -3.84 7.73
N ASN A 23 0.09 -3.78 8.91
CA ASN A 23 0.60 -2.97 10.01
C ASN A 23 1.97 -3.48 10.49
N VAL A 24 2.86 -2.54 10.83
CA VAL A 24 4.18 -2.84 11.38
C VAL A 24 3.99 -3.44 12.78
N LEU A 25 4.55 -4.62 13.03
CA LEU A 25 4.40 -5.34 14.30
C LEU A 25 5.44 -4.86 15.33
N SER A 26 5.20 -5.10 16.61
CA SER A 26 6.11 -4.67 17.70
C SER A 26 7.49 -5.32 17.65
N SER A 27 7.60 -6.50 17.04
CA SER A 27 8.89 -7.17 16.78
C SER A 27 9.76 -6.47 15.71
N SER A 28 9.20 -5.47 15.03
CA SER A 28 9.91 -4.67 14.03
C SER A 28 10.65 -3.50 14.68
N LYS A 29 11.45 -2.77 13.89
CA LYS A 29 12.16 -1.55 14.32
C LYS A 29 11.27 -0.45 14.95
N ALA A 30 9.95 -0.54 14.83
CA ALA A 30 9.00 0.40 15.41
C ALA A 30 8.81 0.23 16.94
N GLY A 31 9.22 -0.89 17.54
CA GLY A 31 9.09 -1.16 18.98
C GLY A 31 7.67 -1.47 19.47
N GLU A 32 6.64 -0.91 18.83
CA GLU A 32 5.22 -1.19 19.09
C GLU A 32 4.44 -1.44 17.78
N ARG A 33 3.24 -2.02 17.90
CA ARG A 33 2.36 -2.25 16.73
C ARG A 33 1.84 -0.90 16.23
N GLN A 34 2.21 -0.53 15.01
CA GLN A 34 1.85 0.76 14.44
C GLN A 34 1.22 0.61 13.05
N ALA A 35 0.23 1.47 12.76
CA ALA A 35 -0.51 1.41 11.52
C ALA A 35 0.38 1.82 10.33
N ALA A 36 0.43 1.00 9.28
CA ALA A 36 1.21 1.30 8.07
C ALA A 36 0.77 2.63 7.44
N GLY A 37 -0.53 2.93 7.50
CA GLY A 37 -1.09 4.20 7.01
C GLY A 37 -0.48 5.44 7.66
N TRP A 38 -0.03 5.36 8.92
CA TRP A 38 0.64 6.48 9.58
C TRP A 38 2.01 6.75 8.94
N PHE A 39 2.84 5.71 8.77
CA PHE A 39 4.15 5.86 8.11
C PHE A 39 4.01 6.32 6.67
N LEU A 40 3.04 5.79 5.93
CA LEU A 40 2.76 6.17 4.55
C LEU A 40 2.34 7.64 4.45
N GLU A 41 1.49 8.11 5.37
CA GLU A 41 1.10 9.52 5.43
C GLU A 41 2.29 10.43 5.69
N GLN A 42 3.15 10.10 6.67
CA GLN A 42 4.37 10.87 6.94
C GLN A 42 5.37 10.84 5.78
N ALA A 43 5.45 9.71 5.07
CA ALA A 43 6.27 9.54 3.87
C ALA A 43 5.70 10.23 2.61
N GLY A 44 4.59 10.98 2.74
CA GLY A 44 4.00 11.75 1.64
C GLY A 44 3.16 10.92 0.67
N ALA A 45 2.76 9.69 1.02
CA ALA A 45 2.05 8.80 0.11
C ALA A 45 0.70 9.35 -0.35
N LYS A 46 0.02 10.20 0.44
CA LYS A 46 -1.31 10.75 0.11
C LYS A 46 -1.37 11.54 -1.20
N THR A 47 -0.25 12.08 -1.66
CA THR A 47 -0.16 12.87 -2.90
C THR A 47 0.56 12.12 -4.02
N MET A 48 0.89 10.84 -3.83
CA MET A 48 1.57 10.04 -4.84
C MET A 48 0.59 9.56 -5.92
N SER A 49 1.11 9.44 -7.14
CA SER A 49 0.44 8.81 -8.28
C SER A 49 1.47 8.17 -9.22
N VAL A 50 1.04 7.13 -9.92
CA VAL A 50 1.78 6.45 -10.99
C VAL A 50 0.77 6.04 -12.06
N GLY A 51 0.92 6.54 -13.29
CA GLY A 51 -0.07 6.31 -14.35
C GLY A 51 -1.47 6.71 -13.88
N GLY A 52 -2.45 5.83 -14.07
CA GLY A 52 -3.82 6.01 -13.55
C GLY A 52 -4.03 5.60 -12.09
N ALA A 53 -3.00 5.10 -11.38
CA ALA A 53 -3.08 4.65 -9.99
C ALA A 53 -2.66 5.76 -9.01
N PHE A 54 -3.38 5.88 -7.90
CA PHE A 54 -3.10 6.92 -6.89
C PHE A 54 -3.55 6.50 -5.49
N THR A 55 -3.01 7.16 -4.47
CA THR A 55 -3.43 6.93 -3.08
C THR A 55 -4.72 7.66 -2.77
N LEU A 56 -5.65 6.98 -2.08
CA LEU A 56 -6.89 7.62 -1.63
C LEU A 56 -6.56 8.75 -0.63
N PRO A 57 -6.96 10.01 -0.87
CA PRO A 57 -6.56 11.14 -0.02
C PRO A 57 -6.94 10.99 1.46
N GLN A 58 -8.03 10.27 1.72
CA GLN A 58 -8.57 10.03 3.06
C GLN A 58 -7.83 8.91 3.80
N HIS A 59 -7.02 8.09 3.11
CA HIS A 59 -6.35 6.93 3.70
C HIS A 59 -5.09 6.51 2.94
N ALA A 60 -3.92 6.82 3.50
CA ALA A 60 -2.63 6.64 2.84
C ALA A 60 -2.26 5.18 2.51
N ASN A 61 -2.94 4.19 3.10
CA ASN A 61 -2.74 2.76 2.83
C ASN A 61 -3.71 2.18 1.79
N ILE A 62 -4.49 3.00 1.10
CA ILE A 62 -5.41 2.53 0.05
C ILE A 62 -4.92 3.08 -1.28
N ILE A 63 -4.65 2.17 -2.22
CA ILE A 63 -4.41 2.50 -3.63
C ILE A 63 -5.74 2.33 -4.37
N THR A 64 -6.11 3.33 -5.15
CA THR A 64 -7.27 3.37 -6.05
C THR A 64 -6.80 3.79 -7.44
N HIS A 65 -7.71 3.84 -8.40
CA HIS A 65 -7.38 4.24 -9.78
C HIS A 65 -8.49 5.05 -10.43
N ASP A 66 -8.17 5.72 -11.54
CA ASP A 66 -9.10 6.51 -12.37
C ASP A 66 -9.79 5.71 -13.48
N GLY A 67 -9.41 4.43 -13.65
CA GLY A 67 -9.92 3.53 -14.69
C GLY A 67 -8.95 3.30 -15.84
N THR A 68 -7.85 4.04 -15.88
CA THR A 68 -6.77 3.88 -16.88
C THR A 68 -5.55 3.14 -16.34
N ALA A 69 -5.51 2.87 -15.03
CA ALA A 69 -4.39 2.18 -14.39
C ALA A 69 -4.24 0.73 -14.86
N SER A 70 -3.00 0.36 -15.20
CA SER A 70 -2.59 -1.02 -15.35
C SER A 70 -2.24 -1.65 -14.00
N ALA A 71 -2.20 -2.99 -13.93
CA ALA A 71 -1.68 -3.69 -12.75
C ALA A 71 -0.21 -3.33 -12.45
N GLN A 72 0.57 -3.01 -13.50
CA GLN A 72 1.95 -2.56 -13.36
C GLN A 72 2.03 -1.18 -12.69
N ASP A 73 1.10 -0.26 -12.98
CA ASP A 73 1.03 1.05 -12.32
C ASP A 73 0.77 0.90 -10.83
N VAL A 74 -0.17 0.01 -10.46
CA VAL A 74 -0.47 -0.30 -9.05
C VAL A 74 0.75 -0.92 -8.36
N LEU A 75 1.45 -1.83 -9.02
CA LEU A 75 2.67 -2.44 -8.49
C LEU A 75 3.78 -1.42 -8.28
N GLU A 76 4.06 -0.58 -9.27
CA GLU A 76 5.07 0.48 -9.19
C GLU A 76 4.71 1.53 -8.13
N MET A 77 3.44 1.93 -8.04
CA MET A 77 2.92 2.78 -6.97
C MET A 77 3.24 2.18 -5.59
N SER A 78 2.98 0.88 -5.40
CA SER A 78 3.28 0.21 -4.13
C SER A 78 4.78 0.19 -3.82
N ARG A 79 5.64 0.03 -4.82
CA ARG A 79 7.10 0.06 -4.65
C ARG A 79 7.56 1.44 -4.20
N ARG A 80 7.04 2.51 -4.81
CA ARG A 80 7.36 3.89 -4.43
C ARG A 80 6.92 4.20 -3.00
N MET A 81 5.71 3.79 -2.63
CA MET A 81 5.20 3.93 -1.27
C MET A 81 6.08 3.21 -0.24
N ALA A 82 6.43 1.94 -0.48
CA ALA A 82 7.29 1.16 0.41
C ALA A 82 8.71 1.72 0.49
N LYS A 83 9.26 2.18 -0.65
CA LYS A 83 10.58 2.81 -0.71
C LYS A 83 10.61 4.09 0.12
N ALA A 84 9.61 4.97 -0.01
CA ALA A 84 9.55 6.20 0.74
C ALA A 84 9.51 5.96 2.26
N VAL A 85 8.76 4.95 2.72
CA VAL A 85 8.77 4.55 4.14
C VAL A 85 10.11 3.97 4.57
N LYS A 86 10.74 3.13 3.72
CA LYS A 86 12.07 2.59 4.00
C LYS A 86 13.14 3.67 4.08
N ASP A 87 13.12 4.63 3.17
CA ASP A 87 14.09 5.73 3.14
C ASP A 87 13.93 6.65 4.37
N MET A 88 12.69 6.96 4.76
CA MET A 88 12.40 7.88 5.87
C MET A 88 12.53 7.24 7.26
N PHE A 89 12.09 6.00 7.42
CA PHE A 89 11.99 5.34 8.73
C PHE A 89 12.92 4.13 8.88
N GLY A 90 13.57 3.67 7.80
CA GLY A 90 14.35 2.44 7.82
C GLY A 90 13.52 1.16 7.99
N ILE A 91 12.20 1.25 7.78
CA ILE A 91 11.22 0.16 7.95
C ILE A 91 10.81 -0.38 6.57
N ALA A 92 10.90 -1.70 6.38
CA ALA A 92 10.35 -2.37 5.21
C ALA A 92 8.88 -2.72 5.46
N LEU A 93 7.98 -2.31 4.57
CA LEU A 93 6.56 -2.66 4.64
C LEU A 93 6.27 -3.96 3.87
N GLU A 94 5.49 -4.84 4.47
CA GLU A 94 5.00 -6.07 3.83
C GLU A 94 3.63 -5.81 3.17
N ARG A 95 3.46 -6.24 1.92
CA ARG A 95 2.16 -6.15 1.22
C ARG A 95 1.16 -7.12 1.84
N GLU A 96 -0.09 -6.68 1.99
CA GLU A 96 -1.21 -7.53 2.39
C GLU A 96 -1.90 -8.16 1.17
N VAL A 97 -1.89 -7.44 0.04
CA VAL A 97 -2.46 -7.92 -1.23
C VAL A 97 -1.60 -9.00 -1.87
N ARG A 98 -2.24 -9.90 -2.64
CA ARG A 98 -1.56 -10.91 -3.44
C ARG A 98 -1.44 -10.46 -4.89
N LEU A 99 -0.29 -10.70 -5.50
CA LEU A 99 -0.07 -10.49 -6.93
C LEU A 99 -0.48 -11.75 -7.69
N LEU A 100 -1.34 -11.62 -8.69
CA LEU A 100 -1.81 -12.73 -9.53
C LEU A 100 -1.39 -12.50 -10.98
N GLY A 101 -0.37 -13.22 -11.43
CA GLY A 101 0.19 -13.09 -12.78
C GLY A 101 1.72 -13.03 -12.77
N PRO A 102 2.35 -12.91 -13.95
CA PRO A 102 3.81 -12.85 -14.07
C PRO A 102 4.32 -11.46 -13.67
N PHE A 103 4.42 -11.23 -12.36
CA PHE A 103 5.06 -10.04 -11.80
C PHE A 103 6.44 -10.40 -11.28
N SER A 104 7.48 -9.74 -11.79
CA SER A 104 8.81 -9.81 -11.19
C SER A 104 8.87 -8.80 -10.05
N ASP A 105 8.61 -9.25 -8.82
CA ASP A 105 9.06 -8.52 -7.65
C ASP A 105 10.58 -8.55 -7.66
N GLY A 106 11.22 -7.41 -7.94
CA GLY A 106 12.67 -7.28 -8.03
C GLY A 106 13.42 -7.54 -6.72
N GLU A 107 12.88 -8.38 -5.85
CA GLU A 107 13.52 -8.91 -4.66
C GLU A 107 13.55 -10.45 -4.78
N GLU A 108 14.74 -11.00 -5.07
CA GLU A 108 15.05 -12.39 -4.78
C GLU A 108 14.90 -12.59 -3.27
N GLY A 109 13.73 -13.04 -2.82
CA GLY A 109 13.43 -13.07 -1.39
C GLY A 109 12.08 -13.69 -1.06
N GLN A 110 12.01 -15.02 -1.14
CA GLN A 110 11.13 -15.89 -0.33
C GLN A 110 9.63 -15.57 -0.34
N HIS A 111 8.93 -16.09 -1.35
CA HIS A 111 7.59 -16.64 -1.11
C HIS A 111 7.69 -18.17 -1.10
N ALA A 112 7.86 -18.73 0.11
CA ALA A 112 7.47 -20.11 0.36
C ALA A 112 5.99 -20.22 -0.03
N GLY A 113 5.73 -21.09 -1.01
CA GLY A 113 4.42 -21.26 -1.60
C GLY A 113 3.38 -21.73 -0.59
N PHE A 114 2.14 -21.33 -0.83
CA PHE A 114 0.96 -22.08 -0.42
C PHE A 114 -0.10 -21.84 -1.50
N TRP A 115 -0.25 -22.86 -2.36
CA TRP A 115 -1.47 -23.10 -3.12
C TRP A 115 -2.60 -23.43 -2.14
#